data_AF-A0A3L7TF56-F1
#
_entry.id   AF-A0A3L7TF56-F1
#
_cell.length_a   1.000
_cell.length_b   1.000
_cell.length_c   1.000
_cell.angle_alpha   90.00
_cell.angle_beta   90.00
_cell.angle_gamma   90.00
#
_symmetry.space_group_name_H-M   'P 1'
#
loop_
_entity.id
_entity.type
_entity.pdbx_description
1 polymer ?
#
loop_
_entity_poly.entity_id
_entity_poly.type
_entity_poly.pdbx_seq_one_letter_code
_entity_poly.pdbx_strand_id
1 'polypeptide(L)'
;MCMARELDFTATELRLFKDPDSGKHYWYMIYDVVNNTGQDQRFAPRIDLLIDDGSLVRQGEGVPSTVTKQLKEFLGNELLEDQFEILGEVLQGKAHAKSGLVIFPAADLTPTELTVFVQGLSRETEKTTNPTTGAQVTLRKAARLDYLVAGDPQAIGTVTYPVVNREWIFR
;
A
#
# COMPACT_ATOMS: atom_id res chain seq x y z
N MET A 1 -11.66 -17.83 22.23
CA MET A 1 -11.14 -17.45 20.90
C MET A 1 -10.41 -16.12 21.07
N CYS A 2 -9.13 -16.04 20.72
CA CYS A 2 -8.38 -14.79 20.84
C CYS A 2 -8.86 -13.86 19.70
N MET A 3 -9.44 -12.71 20.03
CA MET A 3 -9.86 -11.72 19.01
C MET A 3 -8.61 -11.18 18.31
N ALA A 4 -8.62 -11.07 16.98
CA ALA A 4 -7.54 -10.39 16.26
C ALA A 4 -7.52 -8.92 16.69
N ARG A 5 -6.33 -8.34 16.91
CA ARG A 5 -6.21 -6.92 17.30
C ARG A 5 -6.08 -5.98 16.11
N GLU A 6 -5.92 -6.54 14.92
CA GLU A 6 -5.47 -5.85 13.72
C GLU A 6 -6.35 -6.25 12.55
N LEU A 7 -6.44 -5.38 11.56
CA LEU A 7 -7.06 -5.68 10.29
C LEU A 7 -6.16 -6.64 9.50
N ASP A 8 -6.75 -7.70 8.97
CA ASP A 8 -6.04 -8.63 8.11
C ASP A 8 -5.85 -7.96 6.76
N PHE A 9 -4.58 -7.73 6.40
CA PHE A 9 -4.18 -7.06 5.18
C PHE A 9 -3.40 -8.02 4.29
N THR A 10 -3.89 -8.20 3.06
CA THR A 10 -3.26 -9.06 2.05
C THR A 10 -3.03 -8.25 0.78
N ALA A 11 -1.77 -8.03 0.41
CA ALA A 11 -1.40 -7.36 -0.83
C ALA A 11 -1.17 -8.37 -1.96
N THR A 12 -1.49 -7.97 -3.18
CA THR A 12 -1.09 -8.67 -4.41
C THR A 12 0.38 -8.39 -4.75
N GLU A 13 0.84 -8.98 -5.85
CA GLU A 13 2.09 -8.59 -6.48
C GLU A 13 2.06 -7.12 -6.89
N LEU A 14 3.22 -6.48 -6.84
CA LEU A 14 3.44 -5.15 -7.37
C LEU A 14 3.58 -5.22 -8.90
N ARG A 15 3.03 -4.23 -9.60
CA ARG A 15 3.01 -4.16 -11.06
C ARG A 15 3.35 -2.75 -11.54
N LEU A 16 3.88 -2.66 -12.75
CA LEU A 16 4.14 -1.40 -13.44
C LEU A 16 3.06 -1.15 -14.49
N PHE A 17 2.43 0.02 -14.45
CA PHE A 17 1.49 0.49 -15.45
C PHE A 17 2.10 1.64 -16.24
N LYS A 18 1.97 1.63 -17.57
CA LYS A 18 2.28 2.77 -18.43
C LYS A 18 1.00 3.43 -18.88
N ASP A 19 0.82 4.70 -18.50
CA ASP A 19 -0.27 5.51 -18.96
C ASP A 19 -0.18 5.68 -20.49
N PRO A 20 -1.20 5.24 -21.26
CA PRO A 20 -1.20 5.36 -22.72
C PRO A 20 -1.21 6.80 -23.22
N ASP A 21 -1.74 7.75 -22.43
CA ASP A 21 -1.88 9.14 -22.86
C ASP A 21 -0.59 9.93 -22.65
N SER A 22 0.01 9.82 -21.45
CA SER A 22 1.24 10.57 -21.12
C SER A 22 2.53 9.79 -21.34
N GLY A 23 2.46 8.46 -21.48
CA GLY A 23 3.61 7.57 -21.51
C GLY A 23 4.36 7.42 -20.18
N LYS A 24 3.87 8.05 -19.11
CA LYS A 24 4.45 7.95 -17.76
C LYS A 24 4.13 6.60 -17.12
N HIS A 25 4.95 6.22 -16.15
CA HIS A 25 4.83 4.94 -15.48
C HIS A 25 4.38 5.10 -14.03
N TYR A 26 3.67 4.09 -13.54
CA TYR A 26 3.09 4.07 -12.22
C TYR A 26 3.22 2.67 -11.62
N TRP A 27 3.80 2.59 -10.43
CA TRP A 27 3.76 1.39 -9.61
C TRP A 27 2.36 1.27 -9.00
N TYR A 28 1.80 0.07 -9.02
CA TYR A 28 0.52 -0.19 -8.37
C TYR A 28 0.46 -1.59 -7.77
N MET A 29 -0.39 -1.74 -6.77
CA MET A 29 -0.79 -3.03 -6.21
C MET A 29 -2.24 -2.94 -5.74
N ILE A 30 -2.88 -4.10 -5.66
CA ILE A 30 -4.19 -4.26 -5.04
C ILE A 30 -3.97 -4.86 -3.65
N TYR A 31 -4.87 -4.57 -2.72
CA TYR A 31 -4.87 -5.22 -1.43
C TYR A 31 -6.29 -5.47 -0.92
N ASP A 32 -6.46 -6.54 -0.17
CA ASP A 32 -7.70 -6.82 0.55
C ASP A 32 -7.51 -6.55 2.04
N VAL A 33 -8.55 -5.98 2.65
CA VAL A 33 -8.65 -5.72 4.08
C VAL A 33 -9.86 -6.43 4.65
N VAL A 34 -9.64 -7.31 5.62
CA VAL A 34 -10.69 -8.04 6.33
C VAL A 34 -10.64 -7.67 7.81
N ASN A 35 -11.79 -7.31 8.38
CA ASN A 35 -11.88 -7.03 9.80
C ASN A 35 -12.31 -8.28 10.57
N ASN A 36 -11.36 -8.94 11.23
CA ASN A 36 -11.61 -10.07 12.12
C ASN A 36 -11.45 -9.70 13.62
N THR A 37 -11.59 -8.41 13.95
CA THR A 37 -11.28 -7.89 15.29
C THR A 37 -12.39 -8.02 16.33
N GLY A 38 -13.59 -8.46 15.91
CA GLY A 38 -14.75 -8.61 16.79
C GLY A 38 -15.57 -7.31 17.02
N GLN A 39 -15.17 -6.20 16.39
CA GLN A 39 -15.91 -4.94 16.36
C GLN A 39 -15.61 -4.19 15.06
N ASP A 40 -16.49 -3.28 14.64
CA ASP A 40 -16.25 -2.46 13.45
C ASP A 40 -15.05 -1.53 13.67
N GLN A 41 -14.27 -1.32 12.61
CA GLN A 41 -13.04 -0.54 12.69
C GLN A 41 -13.04 0.57 11.66
N ARG A 42 -12.78 1.79 12.13
CA ARG A 42 -12.43 2.90 11.23
C ARG A 42 -11.08 2.61 10.58
N PHE A 43 -11.09 2.57 9.27
CA PHE A 43 -9.95 2.34 8.39
C PHE A 43 -9.63 3.61 7.61
N ALA A 44 -8.40 4.08 7.77
CA ALA A 44 -7.86 5.21 7.05
C ALA A 44 -6.36 4.92 6.84
N PRO A 45 -6.03 4.08 5.85
CA PRO A 45 -4.66 3.65 5.67
C PRO A 45 -3.79 4.80 5.19
N ARG A 46 -2.53 4.77 5.61
CA ARG A 46 -1.48 5.58 4.99
C ARG A 46 -0.46 4.63 4.41
N ILE A 47 -0.32 4.68 3.09
CA ILE A 47 0.60 3.83 2.36
C ILE A 47 1.70 4.69 1.75
N ASP A 48 2.95 4.37 2.05
CA ASP A 48 4.12 5.01 1.48
C ASP A 48 4.99 3.95 0.76
N LEU A 49 5.61 4.34 -0.36
CA LEU A 49 6.58 3.56 -1.11
C LEU A 49 7.98 4.14 -0.86
N LEU A 50 8.90 3.32 -0.38
CA LEU A 50 10.32 3.62 -0.30
C LEU A 50 11.04 2.95 -1.46
N ILE A 51 11.81 3.73 -2.20
CA ILE A 51 12.65 3.31 -3.32
C ILE A 51 14.09 3.13 -2.79
N ASP A 52 14.88 2.30 -3.46
CA ASP A 52 16.27 1.97 -3.08
C ASP A 52 17.23 3.18 -3.11
N ASP A 53 16.92 4.22 -3.87
CA ASP A 53 17.59 5.52 -3.84
C ASP A 53 17.31 6.34 -2.55
N GLY A 54 16.43 5.84 -1.68
CA GLY A 54 16.01 6.49 -0.44
C GLY A 54 14.81 7.43 -0.59
N SER A 55 14.25 7.57 -1.80
CA SER A 55 13.07 8.39 -2.06
C SER A 55 11.82 7.77 -1.44
N LEU A 56 11.01 8.59 -0.75
CA LEU A 56 9.74 8.18 -0.15
C LEU A 56 8.57 8.85 -0.88
N VAL A 57 7.72 8.05 -1.51
CA VAL A 57 6.56 8.50 -2.30
C VAL A 57 5.27 8.10 -1.58
N ARG A 58 4.37 9.05 -1.35
CA ARG A 58 3.08 8.76 -0.70
C ARG A 58 2.05 8.28 -1.71
N GLN A 59 1.10 7.46 -1.25
CA GLN A 59 -0.01 7.02 -2.11
C GLN A 59 -0.71 8.21 -2.79
N GLY A 60 -0.94 8.06 -4.09
CA GLY A 60 -1.64 9.05 -4.93
C GLY A 60 -0.94 10.40 -5.09
N GLU A 61 0.22 10.63 -4.46
CA GLU A 61 1.01 11.84 -4.66
C GLU A 61 1.50 11.88 -6.12
N GLY A 62 1.14 12.93 -6.85
CA GLY A 62 1.53 13.06 -8.27
C GLY A 62 0.80 12.09 -9.23
N VAL A 63 -0.24 11.39 -8.77
CA VAL A 63 -1.08 10.52 -9.60
C VAL A 63 -2.31 11.29 -10.11
N PRO A 64 -2.45 11.53 -11.42
CA PRO A 64 -3.65 12.13 -11.99
C PRO A 64 -4.87 11.22 -11.79
N SER A 65 -6.05 11.81 -11.56
CA SER A 65 -7.30 11.04 -11.43
C SER A 65 -7.65 10.24 -12.70
N THR A 66 -7.21 10.70 -13.87
CA THR A 66 -7.36 9.98 -15.14
C THR A 66 -6.61 8.65 -15.12
N VAL A 67 -5.42 8.60 -14.52
CA VAL A 67 -4.62 7.37 -14.40
C VAL A 67 -5.33 6.38 -13.47
N THR A 68 -5.85 6.82 -12.33
CA THR A 68 -6.64 5.96 -11.44
C THR A 68 -7.85 5.36 -12.16
N LYS A 69 -8.59 6.18 -12.91
CA LYS A 69 -9.76 5.73 -13.67
C LYS A 69 -9.37 4.71 -14.74
N GLN A 70 -8.35 5.00 -15.55
CA GLN A 70 -7.84 4.10 -16.59
C GLN A 70 -7.36 2.77 -16.01
N LEU A 71 -6.68 2.80 -14.86
CA LEU A 71 -6.20 1.60 -14.21
C LEU A 71 -7.36 0.74 -13.67
N LYS A 72 -8.38 1.36 -13.07
CA LYS A 72 -9.61 0.66 -12.64
C LYS A 72 -10.33 0.02 -13.84
N GLU A 73 -10.45 0.75 -14.96
CA GLU A 73 -11.03 0.24 -16.21
C GLU A 73 -10.21 -0.92 -16.79
N PHE A 74 -8.87 -0.80 -16.81
CA PHE A 74 -7.95 -1.83 -17.28
C PHE A 74 -8.04 -3.11 -16.44
N LEU A 75 -8.18 -2.98 -15.12
CA LEU A 75 -8.32 -4.11 -14.20
C LEU A 75 -9.72 -4.75 -14.24
N GLY A 76 -10.71 -4.08 -14.82
CA GLY A 76 -12.08 -4.59 -14.96
C GLY A 76 -12.78 -4.87 -13.64
N ASN A 77 -12.32 -4.25 -12.54
CA ASN A 77 -12.85 -4.49 -11.21
C ASN A 77 -13.41 -3.19 -10.60
N GLU A 78 -14.73 -3.05 -10.69
CA GLU A 78 -15.47 -1.89 -10.18
C GLU A 78 -15.45 -1.80 -8.64
N LEU A 79 -15.18 -2.91 -7.95
CA LEU A 79 -15.12 -2.97 -6.48
C LEU A 79 -13.78 -2.47 -5.91
N LEU A 80 -12.80 -2.14 -6.77
CA LEU A 80 -11.54 -1.56 -6.31
C LEU A 80 -11.77 -0.12 -5.85
N GLU A 81 -11.52 0.12 -4.58
CA GLU A 81 -11.61 1.42 -3.95
C GLU A 81 -10.24 2.14 -4.05
N ASP A 82 -10.23 3.37 -4.53
CA ASP A 82 -9.03 4.21 -4.51
C ASP A 82 -8.73 4.76 -3.09
N GLN A 83 -7.68 5.58 -2.96
CA GLN A 83 -7.24 6.13 -1.68
C GLN A 83 -8.28 6.99 -0.94
N PHE A 84 -9.30 7.50 -1.63
CA PHE A 84 -10.39 8.28 -1.05
C PHE A 84 -11.61 7.40 -0.77
N GLU A 85 -11.95 6.50 -1.71
CA GLU A 85 -13.07 5.57 -1.59
C GLU A 85 -12.85 4.58 -0.42
N ILE A 86 -11.60 4.12 -0.22
CA ILE A 86 -11.26 3.12 0.79
C ILE A 86 -11.51 3.58 2.23
N LEU A 87 -11.51 4.90 2.45
CA LEU A 87 -11.69 5.50 3.77
C LEU A 87 -13.06 5.19 4.35
N GLY A 88 -13.12 4.93 5.66
CA GLY A 88 -14.39 4.75 6.36
C GLY A 88 -14.35 3.58 7.31
N GLU A 89 -15.50 2.95 7.56
CA GLU A 89 -15.58 1.78 8.43
C GLU A 89 -15.42 0.48 7.62
N VAL A 90 -14.69 -0.47 8.19
CA VAL A 90 -14.64 -1.85 7.71
C VAL A 90 -15.42 -2.69 8.71
N LEU A 91 -16.55 -3.21 8.26
CA LEU A 91 -17.43 -4.06 9.07
C LEU A 91 -16.79 -5.43 9.29
N GLN A 92 -17.20 -6.11 10.36
CA GLN A 92 -16.65 -7.41 10.72
C GLN A 92 -16.94 -8.51 9.69
N GLY A 93 -15.94 -9.36 9.45
CA GLY A 93 -16.07 -10.60 8.70
C GLY A 93 -15.74 -10.47 7.21
N LYS A 94 -15.43 -11.61 6.59
CA LYS A 94 -14.94 -11.68 5.20
C LYS A 94 -15.91 -11.14 4.15
N ALA A 95 -17.22 -11.20 4.40
CA ALA A 95 -18.23 -10.69 3.47
C ALA A 95 -18.18 -9.15 3.30
N HIS A 96 -17.55 -8.45 4.24
CA HIS A 96 -17.37 -7.00 4.25
C HIS A 96 -15.92 -6.60 3.96
N ALA A 97 -15.14 -7.52 3.36
CA ALA A 97 -13.80 -7.21 2.91
C ALA A 97 -13.84 -6.03 1.93
N LYS A 98 -12.88 -5.12 2.09
CA LYS A 98 -12.64 -4.04 1.13
C LYS A 98 -11.43 -4.37 0.28
N SER A 99 -11.50 -4.06 -1.01
CA SER A 99 -10.36 -4.19 -1.93
C SER A 99 -9.88 -2.79 -2.32
N GLY A 100 -8.64 -2.46 -1.98
CA GLY A 100 -8.03 -1.17 -2.26
C GLY A 100 -7.07 -1.23 -3.44
N LEU A 101 -6.99 -0.13 -4.18
CA LEU A 101 -5.99 0.14 -5.20
C LEU A 101 -5.05 1.24 -4.70
N VAL A 102 -3.74 0.95 -4.68
CA VAL A 102 -2.71 1.95 -4.40
C VAL A 102 -1.83 2.16 -5.62
N ILE A 103 -1.52 3.42 -5.89
CA ILE A 103 -0.77 3.86 -7.08
C ILE A 103 0.30 4.86 -6.65
N PHE A 104 1.50 4.73 -7.20
CA PHE A 104 2.64 5.62 -7.01
C PHE A 104 3.26 5.97 -8.37
N PRO A 105 3.69 7.22 -8.62
CA PRO A 105 4.51 7.52 -9.79
C PRO A 105 5.81 6.72 -9.79
N ALA A 106 6.19 6.19 -10.96
CA ALA A 106 7.47 5.52 -11.17
C ALA A 106 8.38 6.45 -12.00
N ALA A 107 9.12 7.31 -11.30
CA ALA A 107 10.10 8.20 -11.93
C ALA A 107 11.38 7.45 -12.32
N ASP A 108 11.84 6.56 -11.44
CA ASP A 108 12.88 5.58 -11.73
C ASP A 108 12.24 4.27 -12.21
N LEU A 109 12.74 3.77 -13.34
CA LEU A 109 12.33 2.52 -13.97
C LEU A 109 13.38 1.44 -13.83
N THR A 110 14.40 1.63 -13.00
CA THR A 110 15.42 0.63 -12.72
C THR A 110 15.65 0.41 -11.21
N PRO A 111 14.63 0.51 -10.33
CA PRO A 111 14.84 0.17 -8.94
C PRO A 111 15.14 -1.33 -8.83
N THR A 112 15.93 -1.69 -7.84
CA THR A 112 16.26 -3.07 -7.49
C THR A 112 15.44 -3.59 -6.32
N GLU A 113 15.04 -2.68 -5.43
CA GLU A 113 14.22 -2.95 -4.27
C GLU A 113 13.16 -1.86 -4.09
N LEU A 114 11.94 -2.27 -3.75
CA LEU A 114 10.83 -1.40 -3.41
C LEU A 114 10.22 -1.87 -2.10
N THR A 115 10.07 -0.97 -1.14
CA THR A 115 9.45 -1.27 0.15
C THR A 115 8.16 -0.49 0.31
N VAL A 116 7.04 -1.18 0.50
CA VAL A 116 5.74 -0.56 0.80
C VAL A 116 5.48 -0.62 2.30
N PHE A 117 5.17 0.53 2.90
CA PHE A 117 4.75 0.62 4.29
C PHE A 117 3.27 0.94 4.39
N VAL A 118 2.50 0.11 5.11
CA VAL A 118 1.06 0.26 5.30
C VAL A 118 0.77 0.54 6.77
N GLN A 119 0.33 1.77 7.07
CA GLN A 119 -0.15 2.16 8.40
C GLN A 119 -1.67 2.13 8.46
N GLY A 120 -2.23 2.13 9.67
CA GLY A 120 -3.69 2.17 9.90
C GLY A 120 -4.36 0.80 9.96
N LEU A 121 -3.57 -0.28 9.98
CA LEU A 121 -4.05 -1.66 10.16
C LEU A 121 -4.27 -2.03 11.63
N SER A 122 -3.63 -1.29 12.54
CA SER A 122 -3.66 -1.54 13.97
C SER A 122 -3.69 -0.21 14.72
N ARG A 123 -4.25 -0.22 15.93
CA ARG A 123 -4.22 0.94 16.85
C ARG A 123 -3.03 0.88 17.82
N GLU A 124 -2.16 -0.11 17.67
CA GLU A 124 -0.97 -0.24 18.51
C GLU A 124 0.03 0.89 18.23
N THR A 125 0.54 1.46 19.32
CA THR A 125 1.53 2.54 19.31
C THR A 125 2.61 2.29 20.33
N GLU A 126 3.84 2.69 20.02
CA GLU A 126 4.98 2.62 20.93
C GLU A 126 5.55 4.02 21.15
N LYS A 127 5.89 4.35 22.39
CA LYS A 127 6.58 5.62 22.70
C LYS A 127 8.07 5.35 22.81
N THR A 128 8.86 6.10 22.04
CA THR A 128 10.32 6.01 22.09
C THR A 128 10.93 7.41 22.10
N THR A 129 12.20 7.48 22.49
CA THR A 129 12.97 8.71 22.44
C THR A 129 13.67 8.78 21.09
N ASN A 130 13.44 9.87 20.33
CA ASN A 130 14.17 10.10 19.09
C ASN A 130 15.67 10.24 19.40
N PRO A 131 16.55 9.41 18.81
CA PRO A 131 17.97 9.38 19.17
C PRO A 131 18.72 10.66 18.77
N THR A 132 18.22 11.40 17.78
CA THR A 132 18.83 12.63 17.27
C THR A 132 18.40 13.85 18.06
N THR A 133 17.11 13.94 18.42
CA THR A 133 16.53 15.14 19.04
C THR A 133 16.28 15.00 20.54
N GLY A 134 16.29 13.79 21.09
CA GLY A 134 15.91 13.51 22.48
C GLY A 134 14.41 13.68 22.77
N ALA A 135 13.60 14.05 21.77
CA ALA A 135 12.17 14.23 21.93
C ALA A 135 11.43 12.88 22.03
N GLN A 136 10.38 12.83 22.85
CA GLN A 136 9.45 11.70 22.86
C GLN A 136 8.66 11.67 21.54
N VAL A 137 8.73 10.55 20.83
CA VAL A 137 7.98 10.31 19.60
C VAL A 137 7.08 9.08 19.78
N THR A 138 5.91 9.10 19.14
CA THR A 138 4.98 7.97 19.14
C THR A 138 5.03 7.30 17.77
N LEU A 139 5.55 6.07 17.75
CA LEU A 139 5.58 5.20 16.59
C LEU A 139 4.25 4.47 16.47
N ARG A 140 3.81 4.23 15.24
CA ARG A 140 2.61 3.43 14.95
C ARG A 140 3.02 2.13 14.29
N LYS A 141 2.28 1.07 14.59
CA LYS A 141 2.51 -0.20 13.94
C LYS A 141 2.14 -0.12 12.46
N ALA A 142 3.04 -0.62 11.61
CA ALA A 142 2.93 -0.61 10.17
C ALA A 142 3.31 -1.99 9.61
N ALA A 143 2.61 -2.45 8.57
CA ALA A 143 3.09 -3.57 7.78
C ALA A 143 4.14 -3.06 6.80
N ARG A 144 5.28 -3.74 6.74
CA ARG A 144 6.34 -3.57 5.74
C ARG A 144 6.22 -4.70 4.74
N LEU A 145 6.22 -4.37 3.45
CA LEU A 145 6.23 -5.31 2.33
C LEU A 145 7.44 -5.02 1.48
N ASP A 146 8.31 -6.01 1.27
CA ASP A 146 9.50 -5.85 0.44
C ASP A 146 9.28 -6.54 -0.90
N TYR A 147 9.64 -5.86 -1.99
CA TYR A 147 9.56 -6.33 -3.37
C TYR A 147 10.96 -6.25 -3.99
N LEU A 148 11.36 -7.30 -4.70
CA LEU A 148 12.57 -7.30 -5.52
C LEU A 148 12.20 -7.08 -6.97
N VAL A 149 12.79 -6.05 -7.58
CA VAL A 149 12.59 -5.70 -8.98
C VAL A 149 13.87 -6.06 -9.74
N ALA A 150 13.79 -7.06 -10.62
CA ALA A 150 14.91 -7.33 -11.53
C ALA A 150 15.08 -6.10 -12.44
N GLY A 151 16.27 -5.48 -12.43
CA GLY A 151 16.58 -4.13 -12.91
C GLY A 151 16.37 -3.78 -14.40
N ASP A 152 15.23 -4.17 -14.96
CA ASP A 152 14.62 -3.67 -16.19
C ASP A 152 13.10 -4.02 -16.17
N PRO A 153 12.31 -3.39 -15.30
CA PRO A 153 10.88 -3.63 -15.22
C PRO A 153 10.17 -3.32 -16.52
N GLN A 154 9.58 -4.36 -17.12
CA GLN A 154 8.78 -4.20 -18.32
C GLN A 154 7.42 -3.60 -17.94
N ALA A 155 7.06 -2.51 -18.58
CA ALA A 155 5.77 -1.84 -18.40
C ALA A 155 4.57 -2.60 -19.00
N ILE A 156 4.79 -3.85 -19.42
CA ILE A 156 3.74 -4.74 -19.91
C ILE A 156 3.15 -5.41 -18.68
N GLY A 157 1.85 -5.22 -18.43
CA GLY A 157 1.13 -5.65 -17.22
C GLY A 157 1.17 -7.15 -16.86
N THR A 158 1.93 -7.95 -17.62
CA THR A 158 2.25 -9.35 -17.37
C THR A 158 3.39 -9.52 -16.36
N VAL A 159 4.29 -8.54 -16.19
CA VAL A 159 5.37 -8.65 -15.21
C VAL A 159 4.87 -8.26 -13.83
N THR A 160 5.06 -9.16 -12.88
CA THR A 160 4.60 -9.05 -11.50
C THR A 160 5.77 -9.25 -10.56
N TYR A 161 5.84 -8.45 -9.50
CA TYR A 161 6.85 -8.57 -8.46
C TYR A 161 6.18 -9.09 -7.19
N PRO A 162 6.45 -10.34 -6.79
CA PRO A 162 5.83 -10.89 -5.58
C PRO A 162 6.38 -10.22 -4.33
N VAL A 163 5.59 -10.25 -3.26
CA VAL A 163 6.07 -9.88 -1.92
C VAL A 163 7.13 -10.89 -1.49
N VAL A 164 8.35 -10.42 -1.27
CA VAL A 164 9.50 -11.25 -0.85
C VAL A 164 9.55 -11.36 0.67
N ASN A 165 9.16 -10.30 1.37
CA ASN A 165 9.10 -10.29 2.82
C ASN A 165 7.91 -9.45 3.31
N ARG A 166 7.30 -9.88 4.42
CA ARG A 166 6.22 -9.16 5.10
C ARG A 166 6.45 -9.18 6.60
N GLU A 167 6.61 -8.00 7.18
CA GLU A 167 6.93 -7.84 8.60
C GLU A 167 6.08 -6.73 9.25
N TRP A 168 5.83 -6.84 10.55
CA TRP A 168 5.27 -5.76 11.35
C TRP A 168 6.38 -4.95 12.01
N ILE A 169 6.37 -3.63 11.82
CA ILE A 169 7.34 -2.71 12.41
C ILE A 169 6.64 -1.55 13.12
N PHE A 170 7.36 -0.84 13.99
CA PHE A 170 6.94 0.45 14.53
C PHE A 170 7.69 1.58 13.81
N ARG A 171 6.96 2.54 13.22
CA ARG A 171 7.53 3.72 12.52
C ARG A 171 6.72 5.00 12.72
#